data_AF-A0A0M4KVZ7-F1
#
_entry.id   AF-A0A0M4KVZ7-F1
#
_cell.length_a   1.000
_cell.length_b   1.000
_cell.length_c   1.000
_cell.angle_alpha   90.00
_cell.angle_beta   90.00
_cell.angle_gamma   90.00
#
_symmetry.space_group_name_H-M   'P 1'
#
loop_
_entity.id
_entity.type
_entity.pdbx_description
1 polymer ?
#
loop_
_entity_poly.entity_id
_entity_poly.type
_entity_poly.pdbx_seq_one_letter_code
_entity_poly.pdbx_strand_id
1 'polypeptide(L)'
;MTFKNWFINTFLRAKPLKRHYTDADISRKQNELNEMRAAHQRLIRCDEDVLAECRVENPTVTSEIHIRDLVTFKASRLMQEIKLKEVNLNEAIYNVNSTR
;
A
#
# COMPACT_ATOMS: atom_id res chain seq x y z
N MET A 1 -21.93 34.49 18.81
CA MET A 1 -21.29 33.69 17.73
C MET A 1 -22.27 32.62 17.29
N THR A 2 -22.70 32.63 16.03
CA THR A 2 -23.70 31.70 15.49
C THR A 2 -23.04 30.40 15.01
N PHE A 3 -23.72 29.26 15.21
CA PHE A 3 -23.26 27.92 14.82
C PHE A 3 -22.81 27.84 13.35
N LYS A 4 -23.46 28.61 12.45
CA LYS A 4 -23.06 28.78 11.05
C LYS A 4 -21.63 29.32 10.88
N ASN A 5 -21.21 30.31 11.68
CA ASN A 5 -19.86 30.88 11.59
C ASN A 5 -18.79 29.94 12.13
N TRP A 6 -19.12 29.07 13.09
CA TRP A 6 -18.21 28.01 13.53
C TRP A 6 -18.08 26.93 12.45
N PHE A 7 -19.20 26.44 11.89
CA PHE A 7 -19.18 25.38 10.87
C PHE A 7 -18.43 25.79 9.60
N ILE A 8 -18.64 27.03 9.13
CA ILE A 8 -17.95 27.58 7.96
C ILE A 8 -16.45 27.74 8.24
N ASN A 9 -16.05 28.25 9.40
CA ASN A 9 -14.62 28.39 9.73
C ASN A 9 -13.92 27.06 9.96
N THR A 10 -14.59 26.04 10.49
CA THR A 10 -13.96 24.75 10.79
C THR A 10 -13.80 23.88 9.54
N PHE A 11 -14.79 23.89 8.62
CA PHE A 11 -14.73 23.05 7.41
C PHE A 11 -14.09 23.73 6.19
N LEU A 12 -14.23 25.05 5.98
CA LEU A 12 -13.65 25.73 4.81
C LEU A 12 -12.20 26.18 5.01
N ARG A 13 -11.65 26.18 6.24
CA ARG A 13 -10.21 26.43 6.50
C ARG A 13 -9.34 25.18 6.46
N ALA A 14 -9.92 24.00 6.36
CA ALA A 14 -9.18 22.85 5.86
C ALA A 14 -9.00 23.03 4.35
N LYS A 15 -8.19 24.04 3.94
CA LYS A 15 -7.54 23.99 2.63
C LYS A 15 -7.00 22.56 2.55
N PRO A 16 -7.36 21.75 1.54
CA PRO A 16 -6.63 20.52 1.34
C PRO A 16 -5.18 20.97 1.29
N LEU A 17 -4.36 20.51 2.24
CA LEU A 17 -2.92 20.66 2.12
C LEU A 17 -2.64 20.02 0.77
N LYS A 18 -2.47 20.85 -0.27
CA LYS A 18 -1.96 20.41 -1.56
C LYS A 18 -0.62 19.84 -1.18
N ARG A 19 -0.58 18.52 -0.96
CA ARG A 19 0.65 17.77 -0.77
C ARG A 19 1.30 17.88 -2.12
N HIS A 20 2.09 18.93 -2.28
CA HIS A 20 3.03 19.05 -3.36
C HIS A 20 4.01 17.93 -3.11
N TYR A 21 3.76 16.79 -3.75
CA TYR A 21 4.72 15.71 -3.79
C TYR A 21 5.99 16.28 -4.41
N THR A 22 7.13 15.99 -3.82
CA THR A 22 8.42 16.29 -4.45
C THR A 22 8.82 15.11 -5.34
N ASP A 23 9.76 15.33 -6.25
CA ASP A 23 10.36 14.22 -7.02
C ASP A 23 10.97 13.15 -6.10
N ALA A 24 11.52 13.57 -4.96
CA ALA A 24 12.05 12.68 -3.94
C ALA A 24 10.94 11.82 -3.30
N ASP A 25 9.75 12.38 -3.07
CA ASP A 25 8.61 11.62 -2.57
C ASP A 25 8.10 10.59 -3.57
N ILE A 26 8.08 10.94 -4.86
CA ILE A 26 7.73 10.02 -5.95
C ILE A 26 8.75 8.88 -6.00
N SER A 27 10.04 9.20 -5.98
CA SER A 27 11.11 8.19 -6.00
C SER A 27 11.03 7.24 -4.80
N ARG A 28 10.83 7.76 -3.59
CA ARG A 28 10.65 6.94 -2.39
C ARG A 28 9.44 6.00 -2.51
N LYS A 29 8.30 6.51 -2.99
CA LYS A 29 7.10 5.69 -3.22
C LYS A 29 7.31 4.64 -4.29
N GLN A 30 8.04 4.96 -5.36
CA GLN A 30 8.38 4.01 -6.40
C GLN A 30 9.28 2.88 -5.87
N ASN A 31 10.25 3.20 -5.01
CA ASN A 31 11.12 2.21 -4.38
C ASN A 31 10.31 1.27 -3.46
N GLU A 32 9.46 1.82 -2.60
CA GLU A 32 8.56 1.04 -1.74
C GLU A 32 7.68 0.11 -2.59
N LEU A 33 7.17 0.59 -3.71
CA LEU A 33 6.34 -0.19 -4.62
C LEU A 33 7.12 -1.33 -5.29
N ASN A 34 8.38 -1.10 -5.63
CA ASN A 34 9.26 -2.13 -6.18
C ASN A 34 9.58 -3.21 -5.15
N GLU A 35 9.83 -2.84 -3.89
CA GLU A 35 10.02 -3.77 -2.78
C GLU A 35 8.77 -4.62 -2.56
N MET A 36 7.58 -4.01 -2.56
CA MET A 36 6.32 -4.75 -2.45
C MET A 36 6.10 -5.71 -3.62
N ARG A 37 6.42 -5.30 -4.85
CA ARG A 37 6.35 -6.19 -6.03
C ARG A 37 7.31 -7.38 -5.91
N ALA A 38 8.53 -7.16 -5.40
CA ALA A 38 9.48 -8.23 -5.15
C ALA A 38 8.97 -9.21 -4.06
N ALA A 39 8.43 -8.69 -2.96
CA ALA A 39 7.81 -9.51 -1.92
C ALA A 39 6.62 -10.32 -2.46
N HIS A 40 5.78 -9.71 -3.30
CA HIS A 40 4.67 -10.38 -3.95
C HIS A 40 5.14 -11.51 -4.90
N GLN A 41 6.18 -11.27 -5.70
CA GLN A 41 6.76 -12.31 -6.56
C GLN A 41 7.30 -13.48 -5.73
N ARG A 42 7.95 -13.20 -4.59
CA ARG A 42 8.41 -14.23 -3.66
C ARG A 42 7.25 -15.07 -3.11
N LEU A 43 6.13 -14.43 -2.72
CA LEU A 43 4.95 -15.13 -2.24
C LEU A 43 4.29 -15.99 -3.33
N ILE A 44 4.21 -15.51 -4.57
CA ILE A 44 3.67 -16.29 -5.70
C ILE A 44 4.51 -17.52 -6.02
N ARG A 45 5.84 -17.42 -5.92
CA ARG A 45 6.73 -18.58 -6.13
C ARG A 45 6.43 -19.69 -5.14
N CYS A 46 6.02 -19.34 -3.92
CA CYS A 46 5.62 -20.29 -2.89
C CYS A 46 6.73 -21.34 -2.63
N ASP A 47 7.98 -20.88 -2.63
CA ASP A 47 9.17 -21.70 -2.39
C ASP A 47 9.15 -22.26 -0.95
N GLU A 48 9.94 -23.32 -0.69
CA GLU A 48 9.95 -23.99 0.62
C GLU A 48 10.31 -23.04 1.78
N ASP A 49 11.14 -22.03 1.53
CA ASP A 49 11.47 -20.98 2.51
C ASP A 49 10.22 -20.17 2.90
N VAL A 50 9.36 -19.84 1.94
CA VAL A 50 8.12 -19.10 2.16
C VAL A 50 7.12 -19.95 2.95
N LEU A 51 7.06 -21.25 2.64
CA LEU A 51 6.24 -22.20 3.39
C LEU A 51 6.75 -22.37 4.82
N ALA A 52 8.07 -22.46 5.01
CA ALA A 52 8.69 -22.55 6.33
C ALA A 52 8.43 -21.30 7.18
N GLU A 53 8.61 -20.10 6.61
CA GLU A 53 8.23 -18.84 7.26
C GLU A 53 6.75 -18.83 7.65
N CYS A 54 5.86 -19.23 6.73
CA CYS A 54 4.43 -19.24 7.01
C CYS A 54 4.06 -20.26 8.10
N ARG A 55 4.75 -21.40 8.20
CA ARG A 55 4.58 -22.40 9.27
C ARG A 55 5.02 -21.84 10.62
N VAL A 56 6.15 -21.13 10.67
CA VAL A 56 6.65 -20.47 11.89
C VAL A 56 5.68 -19.41 12.38
N GLU A 57 5.11 -18.62 11.47
CA GLU A 57 4.11 -17.61 11.81
C GLU A 57 2.75 -18.20 12.22
N ASN A 58 2.42 -19.41 11.76
CA ASN A 58 1.14 -20.06 11.98
C ASN A 58 1.31 -21.48 12.55
N PRO A 59 1.85 -21.61 13.78
CA PRO A 59 2.24 -22.92 14.34
C PRO A 59 1.04 -23.86 14.58
N THR A 60 -0.18 -23.34 14.60
CA THR A 60 -1.41 -24.12 14.77
C THR A 60 -1.90 -24.76 13.47
N VAL A 61 -1.38 -24.34 12.32
CA VAL A 61 -1.78 -24.85 11.01
C VAL A 61 -0.83 -25.97 10.59
N THR A 62 -1.30 -27.21 10.75
CA THR A 62 -0.51 -28.42 10.44
C THR A 62 -0.69 -28.93 9.01
N SER A 63 -1.78 -28.52 8.34
CA SER A 63 -2.08 -28.91 6.97
C SER A 63 -1.26 -28.09 5.98
N GLU A 64 -0.49 -28.76 5.13
CA GLU A 64 0.30 -28.11 4.08
C GLU A 64 -0.59 -27.36 3.07
N ILE A 65 -1.76 -27.91 2.75
CA ILE A 65 -2.74 -27.24 1.86
C ILE A 65 -3.16 -25.90 2.46
N HIS A 66 -3.48 -25.87 3.76
CA HIS A 66 -3.87 -24.62 4.42
C HIS A 66 -2.72 -23.62 4.50
N ILE A 67 -1.47 -24.07 4.67
CA ILE A 67 -0.31 -23.18 4.61
C ILE A 67 -0.18 -22.55 3.22
N ARG A 68 -0.33 -23.33 2.14
CA ARG A 68 -0.29 -22.82 0.76
C ARG A 68 -1.44 -21.86 0.47
N ASP A 69 -2.63 -22.13 1.00
CA ASP A 69 -3.78 -21.23 0.90
C ASP A 69 -3.52 -19.90 1.62
N LEU A 70 -2.89 -19.94 2.81
CA LEU A 70 -2.50 -18.73 3.55
C LEU A 70 -1.46 -17.91 2.77
N VAL A 71 -0.47 -18.55 2.17
CA VAL A 71 0.52 -17.85 1.31
C VAL A 71 -0.17 -17.22 0.10
N THR A 72 -1.09 -17.95 -0.54
CA THR A 72 -1.88 -17.44 -1.68
C THR A 72 -2.76 -16.26 -1.27
N PHE A 73 -3.40 -16.34 -0.10
CA PHE A 73 -4.21 -15.25 0.44
C PHE A 73 -3.36 -14.01 0.74
N LYS A 74 -2.18 -14.18 1.35
CA LYS A 74 -1.22 -13.09 1.59
C LYS A 74 -0.77 -12.45 0.28
N ALA A 75 -0.46 -13.25 -0.74
CA ALA A 75 -0.08 -12.76 -2.07
C ALA A 75 -1.22 -11.92 -2.68
N SER A 76 -2.45 -12.43 -2.65
CA SER A 76 -3.64 -11.73 -3.16
C SER A 76 -3.87 -10.39 -2.46
N ARG A 77 -3.77 -10.36 -1.14
CA ARG A 77 -3.88 -9.12 -0.36
C ARG A 77 -2.78 -8.13 -0.72
N LEU A 78 -1.53 -8.58 -0.80
CA LEU A 78 -0.41 -7.72 -1.17
C LEU A 78 -0.57 -7.16 -2.60
N MET A 79 -1.11 -7.94 -3.54
CA MET A 79 -1.44 -7.45 -4.89
C MET A 79 -2.46 -6.30 -4.86
N GLN A 80 -3.49 -6.39 -4.01
CA GLN A 80 -4.46 -5.30 -3.87
C GLN A 80 -3.82 -4.03 -3.30
N GLU A 81 -2.94 -4.17 -2.31
CA GLU A 81 -2.20 -3.05 -1.74
C GLU A 81 -1.23 -2.40 -2.75
N ILE A 82 -0.54 -3.21 -3.57
CA ILE A 82 0.29 -2.74 -4.68
C ILE A 82 -0.56 -1.91 -5.65
N LYS A 83 -1.69 -2.44 -6.12
CA LYS A 83 -2.58 -1.73 -7.06
C LYS A 83 -3.04 -0.38 -6.51
N LEU A 84 -3.42 -0.33 -5.23
CA LEU A 84 -3.81 0.92 -4.59
C LEU A 84 -2.65 1.93 -4.54
N LYS A 85 -1.44 1.47 -4.20
CA LYS A 85 -0.26 2.33 -4.18
C LYS A 85 0.16 2.78 -5.59
N GLU A 86 -0.03 1.96 -6.62
CA GLU A 86 0.21 2.34 -8.02
C GLU A 86 -0.72 3.48 -8.45
N VAL A 87 -2.01 3.39 -8.13
CA VAL A 87 -2.97 4.47 -8.39
C VAL A 87 -2.54 5.75 -7.69
N ASN A 88 -2.20 5.67 -6.40
CA ASN A 88 -1.75 6.82 -5.62
C ASN A 88 -0.44 7.44 -6.14
N LEU A 89 0.47 6.61 -6.66
CA LEU A 89 1.72 7.07 -7.24
C LEU A 89 1.48 7.77 -8.57
N ASN A 90 0.62 7.23 -9.43
CA ASN A 90 0.24 7.87 -10.69
C ASN A 90 -0.44 9.23 -10.46
N GLU A 91 -1.32 9.32 -9.46
CA GLU A 91 -1.93 10.59 -9.05
C GLU A 91 -0.87 11.59 -8.54
N ALA A 92 0.09 11.12 -7.72
CA ALA A 92 1.19 11.96 -7.25
C ALA A 92 2.05 12.49 -8.42
N ILE A 93 2.41 11.63 -9.38
CA ILE A 93 3.18 12.01 -10.58
C ILE A 93 2.40 13.04 -11.41
N TYR A 94 1.11 12.82 -11.64
CA TYR A 94 0.26 13.78 -12.36
C TYR A 94 0.22 15.15 -11.67
N ASN A 95 0.08 15.17 -10.34
CA ASN A 95 0.04 16.40 -9.55
C ASN A 95 1.35 17.18 -9.59
N VAL A 96 2.51 16.49 -9.60
CA VAL A 96 3.81 17.14 -9.75
C VAL A 96 4.00 17.71 -11.15
N ASN A 97 3.66 16.94 -12.19
CA ASN A 97 3.80 17.39 -13.56
C ASN A 97 2.85 18.54 -13.92
N SER A 98 1.65 18.59 -13.33
CA SER A 98 0.67 19.67 -13.55
C SER A 98 0.97 20.95 -12.77
N THR A 99 1.90 20.90 -11.81
CA THR A 99 2.33 22.08 -11.03
C THR A 99 3.69 22.63 -11.48
N ARG A 100 4.30 22.03 -12.51
CA ARG A 100 5.47 22.54 -13.24
C ARG A 100 5.04 23.34 -14.46
#